data_AF-A0A8D8KAT7-F1
#
_entry.id   AF-A0A8D8KAT7-F1
#
_cell.length_a   1.000
_cell.length_b   1.000
_cell.length_c   1.000
_cell.angle_alpha   90.00
_cell.angle_beta   90.00
_cell.angle_gamma   90.00
#
_symmetry.space_group_name_H-M   'P 1'
#
loop_
_entity.id
_entity.type
_entity.pdbx_description
1 polymer ?
#
loop_
_entity_poly.entity_id
_entity_poly.type
_entity_poly.pdbx_seq_one_letter_code
_entity_poly.pdbx_strand_id
1 'polypeptide(L)'
;TSSWTVFFDKLRAIGATLVFFCDGVVQEEKYVTWNERQKRKYEDTIKILDAVDEGISVDTLINLFRRDFPGNWLYPVKEVAKKHGRVVTSIANECDKELIQYANSVNALAIISNDTDFLVYEGFWQYWSCK
;
A
#
# COMPACT_ATOMS: atom_id res chain seq x y z
N THR A 1 -8.47 -6.99 -17.29
CA THR A 1 -8.70 -7.16 -15.83
C THR A 1 -7.41 -6.82 -15.12
N SER A 2 -7.41 -6.03 -14.04
CA SER A 2 -6.16 -5.68 -13.36
C SER A 2 -5.49 -6.95 -12.78
N SER A 3 -4.15 -6.98 -12.77
CA SER A 3 -3.37 -8.12 -12.24
C SER A 3 -3.86 -8.55 -10.83
N TRP A 4 -4.21 -7.57 -10.00
CA TRP A 4 -4.73 -7.76 -8.65
C TRP A 4 -6.05 -8.53 -8.58
N THR A 5 -6.99 -8.28 -9.49
CA THR A 5 -8.28 -9.00 -9.52
C THR A 5 -8.05 -10.49 -9.74
N VAL A 6 -7.23 -10.85 -10.73
CA VAL A 6 -6.91 -12.26 -11.03
C VAL A 6 -6.24 -12.94 -9.84
N PHE A 7 -5.34 -12.24 -9.16
CA PHE A 7 -4.66 -12.77 -7.99
C PHE A 7 -5.63 -13.03 -6.82
N PHE A 8 -6.48 -12.07 -6.48
CA PHE A 8 -7.45 -12.22 -5.39
C PHE A 8 -8.53 -13.27 -5.71
N ASP A 9 -8.98 -13.35 -6.96
CA ASP A 9 -9.93 -14.37 -7.39
C ASP A 9 -9.37 -15.78 -7.21
N LYS A 10 -8.08 -16.00 -7.53
CA LYS A 10 -7.43 -17.30 -7.30
C LYS A 10 -7.38 -17.68 -5.82
N LEU A 11 -7.08 -16.72 -4.94
CA LEU A 11 -7.08 -16.97 -3.49
C LEU A 11 -8.49 -17.29 -2.97
N ARG A 12 -9.51 -16.57 -3.45
CA ARG A 12 -10.89 -16.86 -3.07
C ARG A 12 -11.38 -18.20 -3.60
N ALA A 13 -10.97 -18.58 -4.82
CA ALA A 13 -11.33 -19.86 -5.44
C ALA A 13 -10.83 -21.07 -4.65
N ILE A 14 -9.72 -20.94 -3.92
CA ILE A 14 -9.21 -21.98 -3.00
C ILE A 14 -9.84 -21.89 -1.59
N GLY A 15 -10.84 -21.03 -1.39
CA GLY A 15 -11.56 -20.88 -0.12
C GLY A 15 -10.98 -19.87 0.85
N ALA A 16 -9.99 -19.05 0.45
CA ALA A 16 -9.42 -18.05 1.34
C ALA A 16 -10.41 -16.90 1.61
N THR A 17 -10.49 -16.48 2.88
CA THR A 17 -11.18 -15.24 3.26
C THR A 17 -10.15 -14.11 3.27
N LEU A 18 -10.37 -13.09 2.44
CA LEU A 18 -9.46 -11.96 2.31
C LEU A 18 -9.89 -10.79 3.20
N VAL A 19 -8.95 -10.24 3.95
CA VAL A 19 -9.11 -9.02 4.72
C VAL A 19 -7.96 -8.08 4.39
N PHE A 20 -8.30 -6.88 3.97
CA PHE A 20 -7.36 -5.85 3.55
C PHE A 20 -7.29 -4.77 4.61
N PHE A 21 -6.08 -4.31 4.89
CA PHE A 21 -5.82 -3.20 5.79
C PHE A 21 -5.28 -2.02 5.00
N CYS A 22 -5.70 -0.81 5.36
CA CYS A 22 -5.15 0.42 4.82
C CYS A 22 -4.86 1.42 5.94
N ASP A 23 -3.79 2.19 5.76
CA ASP A 23 -3.45 3.31 6.64
C ASP A 23 -4.64 4.26 6.77
N GLY A 24 -4.93 4.66 8.01
CA GLY A 24 -5.81 5.78 8.29
C GLY A 24 -5.01 7.02 8.65
N VAL A 25 -5.34 7.62 9.80
CA VAL A 25 -4.71 8.87 10.22
C VAL A 25 -3.24 8.62 10.59
N VAL A 26 -2.37 9.54 10.18
CA VAL A 26 -0.95 9.49 10.54
C VAL A 26 -0.82 9.65 12.05
N GLN A 27 -0.07 8.74 12.67
CA GLN A 27 0.19 8.78 14.11
C GLN A 27 1.19 9.88 14.43
N GLU A 28 1.02 10.53 15.58
CA GLU A 28 1.80 11.71 15.98
C GLU A 28 3.32 11.45 15.98
N GLU A 29 3.72 10.26 16.42
CA GLU A 29 5.11 9.78 16.43
C GLU A 29 5.78 9.80 15.04
N LYS A 30 4.99 9.66 13.97
CA LYS A 30 5.48 9.66 12.57
C LYS A 30 5.34 11.01 11.87
N TYR A 31 4.83 12.06 12.52
CA TYR A 31 4.59 13.34 11.85
C TYR A 31 5.84 13.95 11.22
N VAL A 32 6.99 13.90 11.90
CA VAL A 32 8.24 14.45 11.37
C VAL A 32 8.62 13.75 10.06
N THR A 33 8.73 12.42 10.10
CA THR A 33 9.08 11.61 8.92
C THR A 33 8.02 11.73 7.82
N TRP A 34 6.74 11.78 8.18
CA TRP A 34 5.66 11.97 7.21
C TRP A 34 5.78 13.33 6.52
N ASN A 35 6.01 14.41 7.27
CA ASN A 35 6.16 15.75 6.75
C ASN A 35 7.38 15.86 5.80
N GLU A 36 8.52 15.28 6.18
CA GLU A 36 9.69 15.21 5.31
C GLU A 36 9.41 14.45 4.00
N ARG A 37 8.67 13.35 4.07
CA ARG A 37 8.24 12.59 2.88
C ARG A 37 7.30 13.42 1.99
N GLN A 38 6.36 14.17 2.58
CA GLN A 38 5.48 15.06 1.81
C GLN A 38 6.26 16.19 1.15
N LYS A 39 7.19 16.81 1.88
CA LYS A 39 8.05 17.86 1.35
C LYS A 39 8.87 17.37 0.16
N ARG A 40 9.47 16.18 0.27
CA ARG A 40 10.20 15.56 -0.85
C ARG A 40 9.30 15.31 -2.06
N LYS A 41 8.11 14.74 -1.85
CA LYS A 41 7.14 14.53 -2.94
C LYS A 41 6.75 15.84 -3.63
N TYR A 42 6.58 16.90 -2.85
CA TYR A 42 6.29 18.22 -3.40
C TYR A 42 7.45 18.74 -4.26
N GLU A 43 8.68 18.67 -3.77
CA GLU A 43 9.89 19.05 -4.51
C GLU A 43 10.06 18.22 -5.80
N ASP A 44 9.79 16.92 -5.76
CA ASP A 44 9.85 16.06 -6.95
C ASP A 44 8.73 16.39 -7.95
N THR A 45 7.56 16.80 -7.47
CA THR A 45 6.46 17.26 -8.34
C THR A 45 6.84 18.55 -9.06
N ILE A 46 7.52 19.49 -8.39
CA ILE A 46 8.03 20.72 -9.04
C ILE A 46 8.96 20.35 -10.20
N LYS A 47 9.92 19.43 -9.99
CA LYS A 47 10.84 19.00 -11.06
C LYS A 47 10.11 18.40 -12.26
N ILE A 48 9.01 17.68 -12.03
CA ILE A 48 8.19 17.14 -13.12
C ILE A 48 7.51 18.29 -13.89
N LEU A 49 6.99 19.30 -13.20
CA LEU A 49 6.37 20.47 -13.84
C LEU A 49 7.38 21.28 -14.65
N ASP A 50 8.57 21.55 -14.09
CA ASP A 50 9.64 22.24 -14.81
C ASP A 50 10.02 21.50 -16.09
N ALA A 51 10.14 20.17 -16.03
CA ALA A 51 10.44 19.34 -17.19
C ALA A 51 9.32 19.34 -18.25
N VAL A 52 8.06 19.48 -17.84
CA VAL A 52 6.93 19.70 -18.77
C VAL A 52 7.05 21.06 -19.45
N ASP A 53 7.37 22.11 -18.71
CA ASP A 53 7.54 23.47 -19.24
C ASP A 53 8.72 23.56 -20.24
N GLU A 54 9.75 22.74 -20.05
CA GLU A 54 10.88 22.56 -20.97
C GLU A 54 10.53 21.75 -22.24
N GLY A 55 9.30 21.24 -22.33
CA GLY A 55 8.81 20.49 -23.49
C GLY A 55 9.23 19.01 -23.52
N ILE A 56 9.65 18.44 -22.39
CA ILE A 56 9.99 17.02 -22.31
C ILE A 56 8.73 16.17 -22.50
N SER A 57 8.81 15.15 -23.35
CA SER A 57 7.68 14.28 -23.63
C SER A 57 7.26 13.46 -22.40
N VAL A 58 5.96 13.19 -22.28
CA VAL A 58 5.38 12.38 -21.20
C VAL A 58 6.05 11.01 -21.08
N ASP A 59 6.36 10.34 -22.21
CA ASP A 59 7.06 9.04 -22.20
C ASP A 59 8.44 9.14 -21.55
N THR A 60 9.14 10.24 -21.77
CA THR A 60 10.45 10.49 -21.17
C THR A 60 10.31 10.78 -19.67
N LEU A 61 9.32 11.59 -19.28
CA LEU A 61 9.02 11.91 -17.89
C LEU A 61 8.66 10.66 -17.07
N ILE A 62 7.83 9.77 -17.62
CA ILE A 62 7.43 8.53 -16.94
C ILE A 62 8.65 7.63 -16.67
N ASN A 63 9.64 7.62 -17.57
CA ASN A 63 10.86 6.86 -17.37
C ASN A 63 11.81 7.54 -16.37
N LEU A 64 11.97 8.86 -16.45
CA LEU A 64 12.85 9.64 -15.57
C LEU A 64 12.33 9.66 -14.12
N PHE A 65 11.03 9.81 -13.94
CA PHE A 65 10.38 9.99 -12.65
C PHE A 65 9.51 8.79 -12.24
N ARG A 66 9.80 7.59 -12.75
CA ARG A 66 8.94 6.39 -12.61
C ARG A 66 8.43 6.11 -11.19
N ARG A 67 9.21 6.44 -10.15
CA ARG A 67 8.85 6.23 -8.74
C ARG A 67 8.11 7.43 -8.12
N ASP A 68 8.32 8.62 -8.65
CA ASP A 68 7.89 9.89 -8.06
C ASP A 68 6.78 10.56 -8.88
N PHE A 69 6.44 9.99 -10.04
CA PHE A 69 5.34 10.45 -10.88
C PHE A 69 4.02 10.34 -10.09
N PRO A 70 3.23 11.41 -10.01
CA PRO A 70 2.03 11.46 -9.18
C PRO A 70 1.04 10.37 -9.62
N GLY A 71 0.96 9.32 -8.82
CA GLY A 71 0.09 8.18 -9.07
C GLY A 71 -1.18 8.24 -8.24
N ASN A 72 -2.34 8.15 -8.86
CA ASN A 72 -3.64 8.07 -8.17
C ASN A 72 -4.00 6.64 -7.69
N TRP A 73 -2.99 5.77 -7.53
CA TRP A 73 -3.15 4.31 -7.41
C TRP A 73 -4.05 3.84 -6.27
N LEU A 74 -4.20 4.64 -5.20
CA LEU A 74 -4.95 4.23 -4.01
C LEU A 74 -6.44 4.00 -4.28
N TYR A 75 -7.09 4.86 -5.09
CA TYR A 75 -8.54 4.76 -5.29
C TYR A 75 -8.95 3.50 -6.05
N PRO A 76 -8.34 3.16 -7.21
CA PRO A 76 -8.64 1.92 -7.91
C PRO A 76 -8.34 0.66 -7.09
N VAL A 77 -7.26 0.66 -6.30
CA VAL A 77 -6.86 -0.52 -5.49
C VAL A 77 -7.85 -0.78 -4.36
N LYS A 78 -8.31 0.27 -3.67
CA LYS A 78 -9.30 0.13 -2.59
C LYS A 78 -10.63 -0.43 -3.11
N GLU A 79 -11.09 0.02 -4.28
CA GLU A 79 -12.31 -0.50 -4.90
C GLU A 79 -12.17 -1.95 -5.35
N VAL A 80 -10.99 -2.36 -5.84
CA VAL A 80 -10.72 -3.77 -6.11
C VAL A 80 -10.73 -4.59 -4.82
N ALA A 81 -10.08 -4.12 -3.75
CA ALA A 81 -10.05 -4.81 -2.46
C ALA A 81 -11.46 -5.06 -1.89
N LYS A 82 -12.32 -4.03 -1.89
CA LYS A 82 -13.72 -4.12 -1.42
C LYS A 82 -14.54 -5.18 -2.16
N LYS A 83 -14.25 -5.43 -3.44
CA LYS A 83 -14.94 -6.47 -4.24
C LYS A 83 -14.54 -7.89 -3.85
N HIS A 84 -13.37 -8.07 -3.23
CA HIS A 84 -12.79 -9.39 -2.94
C HIS A 84 -12.72 -9.72 -1.45
N GLY A 85 -12.93 -8.74 -0.57
CA GLY A 85 -12.85 -8.97 0.86
C GLY A 85 -13.21 -7.75 1.69
N ARG A 86 -13.11 -7.92 3.01
CA ARG A 86 -13.35 -6.82 3.96
C ARG A 86 -12.17 -5.86 3.91
N VAL A 87 -12.44 -4.57 3.85
CA VAL A 87 -11.42 -3.52 3.98
C VAL A 87 -11.55 -2.88 5.35
N VAL A 88 -10.45 -2.86 6.10
CA VAL A 88 -10.32 -2.24 7.42
C VAL A 88 -9.39 -1.04 7.27
N THR A 89 -9.80 0.10 7.80
CA THR A 89 -8.95 1.29 7.91
C THR A 89 -8.45 1.38 9.33
N SER A 90 -7.15 1.52 9.51
CA SER A 90 -6.55 1.60 10.84
C SER A 90 -6.71 2.98 11.44
N ILE A 91 -7.14 3.05 12.70
CA ILE A 91 -7.56 4.30 13.35
C ILE A 91 -6.86 4.50 14.69
N ALA A 92 -6.73 3.44 15.47
CA ALA A 92 -6.21 3.47 16.84
C ALA A 92 -4.69 3.35 16.89
N ASN A 93 -4.09 2.61 15.95
CA ASN A 93 -2.66 2.43 15.84
C ASN A 93 -2.20 2.48 14.38
N GLU A 94 -0.90 2.33 14.20
CA GLU A 94 -0.32 2.08 12.88
C GLU A 94 -0.91 0.82 12.24
N CYS A 95 -1.02 0.86 10.90
CA CYS A 95 -1.71 -0.17 10.14
C CYS A 95 -1.11 -1.55 10.33
N ASP A 96 0.22 -1.65 10.46
CA ASP A 96 0.94 -2.88 10.73
C ASP A 96 0.52 -3.48 12.08
N LYS A 97 0.50 -2.69 13.16
CA LYS A 97 0.11 -3.14 14.50
C LYS A 97 -1.32 -3.64 14.55
N GLU A 98 -2.27 -2.91 13.96
CA GLU A 98 -3.67 -3.36 13.93
C GLU A 98 -3.87 -4.60 13.07
N LEU A 99 -3.16 -4.70 11.95
CA LEU A 99 -3.17 -5.89 11.09
C LEU A 99 -2.66 -7.11 11.87
N ILE A 100 -1.53 -6.99 12.58
CA ILE A 100 -0.99 -8.06 13.43
C ILE A 100 -1.99 -8.48 14.51
N GLN A 101 -2.57 -7.52 15.23
CA GLN A 101 -3.57 -7.80 16.27
C GLN A 101 -4.76 -8.57 15.69
N TYR A 102 -5.25 -8.14 14.52
CA TYR A 102 -6.34 -8.84 13.86
C TYR A 102 -5.93 -10.24 13.39
N ALA A 103 -4.78 -10.38 12.73
CA ALA A 103 -4.28 -11.64 12.22
C ALA A 103 -4.14 -12.69 13.35
N ASN A 104 -3.60 -12.28 14.49
CA ASN A 104 -3.48 -13.13 15.68
C ASN A 104 -4.86 -13.46 16.27
N SER A 105 -5.81 -12.52 16.30
CA SER A 105 -7.16 -12.76 16.86
C SER A 105 -7.98 -13.80 16.08
N VAL A 106 -7.71 -13.97 14.78
CA VAL A 106 -8.43 -14.91 13.91
C VAL A 106 -7.61 -16.12 13.52
N ASN A 107 -6.39 -16.28 14.07
CA ASN A 107 -5.41 -17.28 13.65
C ASN A 107 -5.24 -17.30 12.12
N ALA A 108 -4.97 -16.13 11.54
CA ALA A 108 -4.79 -15.98 10.11
C ALA A 108 -3.71 -16.95 9.58
N LEU A 109 -3.92 -17.45 8.36
CA LEU A 109 -2.95 -18.35 7.71
C LEU A 109 -1.67 -17.60 7.32
N ALA A 110 -1.83 -16.40 6.76
CA ALA A 110 -0.73 -15.64 6.20
C ALA A 110 -1.02 -14.13 6.21
N ILE A 111 0.06 -13.35 6.27
CA ILE A 111 0.08 -11.91 5.98
C ILE A 111 0.80 -11.73 4.66
N ILE A 112 0.14 -11.07 3.71
CA ILE A 112 0.70 -10.76 2.40
C ILE A 112 1.09 -9.29 2.39
N SER A 113 2.39 -9.00 2.39
CA SER A 113 2.94 -7.65 2.35
C SER A 113 4.34 -7.66 1.76
N ASN A 114 4.79 -6.52 1.26
CA ASN A 114 6.20 -6.30 0.89
C ASN A 114 6.97 -5.53 1.96
N ASP A 115 6.31 -5.22 3.07
CA ASP A 115 6.89 -4.53 4.22
C ASP A 115 7.55 -5.54 5.17
N THR A 116 8.87 -5.47 5.29
CA THR A 116 9.63 -6.40 6.13
C THR A 116 9.47 -6.15 7.62
N ASP A 117 8.87 -5.02 8.02
CA ASP A 117 8.59 -4.73 9.42
C ASP A 117 7.69 -5.81 10.04
N PHE A 118 6.88 -6.51 9.24
CA PHE A 118 6.10 -7.66 9.69
C PHE A 118 6.97 -8.80 10.27
N LEU A 119 8.22 -8.96 9.84
CA LEU A 119 9.09 -10.07 10.27
C LEU A 119 9.52 -10.00 11.74
N VAL A 120 9.43 -8.83 12.37
CA VAL A 120 9.78 -8.68 13.81
C VAL A 120 8.61 -8.96 14.75
N TYR A 121 7.40 -9.13 14.20
CA TYR A 121 6.21 -9.40 14.99
C TYR A 121 5.98 -10.89 15.22
N GLU A 122 5.50 -11.24 16.40
CA GLU A 122 5.15 -12.62 16.75
C GLU A 122 3.75 -12.99 16.25
N GLY A 123 3.62 -14.20 15.69
CA GLY A 123 2.36 -14.79 15.28
C GLY A 123 2.52 -16.16 14.60
N PHE A 124 1.40 -16.88 14.47
CA PHE A 124 1.36 -18.21 13.83
C PHE A 124 1.20 -18.15 12.30
N TRP A 125 0.94 -16.96 11.76
CA TRP A 125 0.76 -16.71 10.34
C TRP A 125 2.10 -16.75 9.58
N GLN A 126 2.05 -17.07 8.28
CA GLN A 126 3.21 -17.01 7.39
C GLN A 126 3.33 -15.61 6.75
N TYR A 127 4.54 -15.08 6.64
CA TYR A 127 4.78 -13.85 5.87
C TYR A 127 5.01 -14.19 4.38
N TRP A 128 4.21 -13.60 3.49
CA TRP A 128 4.36 -13.74 2.04
C TRP A 128 4.61 -12.39 1.37
N SER A 129 5.76 -12.29 0.69
CA SER A 129 6.09 -11.17 -0.19
C SER A 129 5.66 -11.48 -1.62
N CYS A 130 5.07 -10.51 -2.31
CA CYS A 130 4.52 -10.66 -3.67
C CYS A 130 5.18 -9.73 -4.70
N LYS A 131 6.39 -9.24 -4.37
CA LYS A 131 7.25 -8.47 -5.27
C LYS A 131 7.97 -9.34 -6.28
#